data_AF-A0A401H8K5-F1
#
_entry.id   AF-A0A401H8K5-F1
#
_cell.length_a   1.000
_cell.length_b   1.000
_cell.length_c   1.000
_cell.angle_alpha   90.00
_cell.angle_beta   90.00
_cell.angle_gamma   90.00
#
_symmetry.space_group_name_H-M   'P 1'
#
loop_
_entity.id
_entity.type
_entity.pdbx_description
1 polymer ?
#
loop_
_entity_poly.entity_id
_entity_poly.type
_entity_poly.pdbx_seq_one_letter_code
_entity_poly.pdbx_strand_id
1 'polypeptide(L)'
;MDSSIYSGLKVEAVARASRVFRREDEAIASLKPSRTAERLAGEAGYSPVLVEKYIQILGEEEARELIAWNDKPLPETIRCNDFLIPCSELESMLSQKGFVVSRIPWLPHGIEVIEQPIRVGATHEYMQGLYYIQDPGSMLVAYLLGVEPGETILDMAAAPGGKSTHIQQLSRDSTILVAVDISRRRMRALRSHMQRMGFRSYVALRADSRLLPSIAGIGWADRVMLDVPSTGEGIIRKDPERRRSRSQADVLRIHYLQLELLYTAVDLARPGAPILYAACSTSPEEGELVVSRLLELRSDVEVERLESPVGSPGVDSYLGVDISGEARRCLRLWPQRHGTEGFFICRVRRRV
;
A
#
# COMPACT_ATOMS: atom_id res chain seq x y z
N MET A 1 -7.98 -13.04 -27.96
CA MET A 1 -8.41 -14.12 -27.05
C MET A 1 -9.78 -13.77 -26.53
N ASP A 2 -10.72 -14.72 -26.57
CA ASP A 2 -12.08 -14.54 -26.08
C ASP A 2 -12.08 -14.21 -24.58
N SER A 3 -12.75 -13.14 -24.17
CA SER A 3 -12.75 -12.62 -22.80
C SER A 3 -13.36 -13.61 -21.80
N SER A 4 -14.26 -14.47 -22.29
CA SER A 4 -14.87 -15.57 -21.53
C SER A 4 -13.84 -16.65 -21.15
N ILE A 5 -13.00 -17.06 -22.10
CA ILE A 5 -11.97 -18.10 -21.92
C ILE A 5 -10.88 -17.64 -20.95
N TYR A 6 -10.44 -16.39 -21.06
CA TYR A 6 -9.44 -15.82 -20.15
C TYR A 6 -9.97 -15.69 -18.71
N SER A 7 -11.24 -15.29 -18.53
CA SER A 7 -11.86 -15.24 -17.20
C SER A 7 -11.99 -16.63 -16.56
N GLY A 8 -12.31 -17.67 -17.34
CA GLY A 8 -12.38 -19.06 -16.89
C GLY A 8 -11.03 -19.62 -16.44
N LEU A 9 -9.98 -19.45 -17.25
CA LEU A 9 -8.63 -19.95 -16.94
C LEU A 9 -8.04 -19.31 -15.67
N LYS A 10 -8.31 -18.03 -15.43
CA LYS A 10 -7.85 -17.31 -14.24
C LYS A 10 -8.59 -17.72 -12.97
N VAL A 11 -9.92 -17.82 -13.04
CA VAL A 11 -10.73 -18.33 -11.93
C VAL A 11 -10.34 -19.76 -11.61
N GLU A 12 -10.07 -20.61 -12.61
CA GLU A 12 -9.56 -21.96 -12.39
C GLU A 12 -8.14 -21.98 -11.81
N ALA A 13 -7.22 -21.12 -12.25
CA ALA A 13 -5.87 -21.05 -11.71
C ALA A 13 -5.86 -20.64 -10.23
N VAL A 14 -6.63 -19.61 -9.86
CA VAL A 14 -6.74 -19.14 -8.47
C VAL A 14 -7.58 -20.10 -7.61
N ALA A 15 -8.64 -20.70 -8.16
CA ALA A 15 -9.41 -21.73 -7.45
C ALA A 15 -8.64 -23.05 -7.30
N ARG A 16 -7.71 -23.34 -8.21
CA ARG A 16 -6.77 -24.47 -8.09
C ARG A 16 -5.67 -24.14 -7.09
N ALA A 17 -5.17 -22.90 -7.07
CA ALA A 17 -4.25 -22.39 -6.06
C ALA A 17 -4.81 -22.57 -4.64
N SER A 18 -6.06 -22.17 -4.40
CA SER A 18 -6.70 -22.35 -3.08
C SER A 18 -6.89 -23.82 -2.67
N ARG A 19 -6.83 -24.77 -3.61
CA ARG A 19 -6.82 -26.21 -3.31
C ARG A 19 -5.41 -26.77 -3.06
N VAL A 20 -4.37 -26.14 -3.60
CA VAL A 20 -2.98 -26.57 -3.49
C VAL A 20 -2.31 -26.02 -2.22
N PHE A 21 -2.65 -24.80 -1.80
CA PHE A 21 -1.99 -24.10 -0.68
C PHE A 21 -2.56 -24.39 0.71
N ARG A 22 -3.04 -25.63 0.92
CA ARG A 22 -3.71 -26.05 2.17
C ARG A 22 -2.86 -25.87 3.41
N ARG A 23 -1.55 -26.14 3.36
CA ARG A 23 -0.70 -26.14 4.56
C ARG A 23 -0.55 -24.74 5.18
N GLU A 24 -0.34 -23.73 4.34
CA GLU A 24 -0.27 -22.33 4.77
C GLU A 24 -1.62 -21.82 5.25
N ASP A 25 -2.68 -22.12 4.51
CA ASP A 25 -4.04 -21.74 4.89
C ASP A 25 -4.44 -22.36 6.23
N GLU A 26 -4.09 -23.64 6.44
CA GLU A 26 -4.28 -24.35 7.71
C GLU A 26 -3.45 -23.71 8.83
N ALA A 27 -2.20 -23.31 8.57
CA ALA A 27 -1.37 -22.62 9.56
C ALA A 27 -1.98 -21.28 9.98
N ILE A 28 -2.44 -20.47 9.02
CA ILE A 28 -3.12 -19.19 9.26
C ILE A 28 -4.43 -19.40 10.04
N ALA A 29 -5.25 -20.37 9.61
CA ALA A 29 -6.55 -20.66 10.21
C ALA A 29 -6.46 -21.33 11.59
N SER A 30 -5.33 -21.97 11.90
CA SER A 30 -5.12 -22.66 13.17
C SER A 30 -4.20 -21.90 14.14
N LEU A 31 -3.78 -20.68 13.79
CA LEU A 31 -2.93 -19.85 14.65
C LEU A 31 -3.58 -19.67 16.02
N LYS A 32 -2.90 -20.17 17.06
CA LYS A 32 -3.31 -20.07 18.46
C LYS A 32 -2.39 -19.09 19.18
N PRO A 33 -2.94 -18.07 19.86
CA PRO A 33 -2.15 -17.17 20.69
C PRO A 33 -1.40 -17.91 21.78
N SER A 34 -0.14 -17.54 22.00
CA SER A 34 0.62 -17.95 23.19
C SER A 34 0.09 -17.25 24.44
N ARG A 35 0.43 -17.77 25.63
CA ARG A 35 0.11 -17.10 26.91
C ARG A 35 0.69 -15.69 26.98
N THR A 36 1.87 -15.49 26.39
CA THR A 36 2.49 -14.17 26.30
C THR A 36 1.65 -13.23 25.44
N ALA A 37 1.19 -13.68 24.27
CA ALA A 37 0.33 -12.89 23.40
C ALA A 37 -1.01 -12.55 24.06
N GLU A 38 -1.64 -13.50 24.76
CA GLU A 38 -2.89 -13.26 25.50
C GLU A 38 -2.72 -12.18 26.57
N ARG A 39 -1.65 -12.26 27.37
CA ARG A 39 -1.36 -11.27 28.41
C ARG A 39 -1.14 -9.88 27.82
N LEU A 40 -0.25 -9.78 26.84
CA LEU A 40 0.06 -8.52 26.15
C LEU A 40 -1.17 -7.89 25.48
N ALA A 41 -1.97 -8.72 24.83
CA ALA A 41 -3.20 -8.28 24.20
C ALA A 41 -4.22 -7.74 25.22
N GLY A 42 -4.34 -8.39 26.38
CA GLY A 42 -5.17 -7.92 27.49
C GLY A 42 -4.72 -6.57 28.03
N GLU A 43 -3.41 -6.38 28.22
CA GLU A 43 -2.81 -5.14 28.73
C GLU A 43 -3.00 -3.95 27.75
N ALA A 44 -2.82 -4.18 26.45
CA ALA A 44 -2.84 -3.12 25.43
C ALA A 44 -4.18 -2.98 24.69
N GLY A 45 -5.14 -3.87 24.95
CA GLY A 45 -6.46 -3.89 24.30
C GLY A 45 -6.43 -4.37 22.84
N TYR A 46 -5.54 -5.30 22.50
CA TYR A 46 -5.40 -5.90 21.17
C TYR A 46 -6.12 -7.25 21.07
N SER A 47 -6.27 -7.77 19.85
CA SER A 47 -6.56 -9.18 19.62
C SER A 47 -5.32 -10.03 19.99
N PRO A 48 -5.47 -11.10 20.80
CA PRO A 48 -4.38 -12.04 21.08
C PRO A 48 -3.73 -12.62 19.83
N VAL A 49 -4.52 -12.85 18.78
CA VAL A 49 -4.03 -13.37 17.50
C VAL A 49 -3.09 -12.35 16.84
N LEU A 50 -3.45 -11.07 16.83
CA LEU A 50 -2.62 -10.02 16.24
C LEU A 50 -1.29 -9.86 16.99
N VAL A 51 -1.33 -9.92 18.33
CA VAL A 51 -0.10 -9.87 19.13
C VAL A 51 0.77 -11.10 18.91
N GLU A 52 0.17 -12.28 18.76
CA GLU A 52 0.91 -13.49 18.40
C GLU A 52 1.65 -13.31 17.07
N LYS A 53 1.00 -12.72 16.05
CA LYS A 53 1.68 -12.41 14.78
C LYS A 53 2.89 -11.50 14.99
N TYR A 54 2.76 -10.45 15.80
CA TYR A 54 3.88 -9.56 16.09
C TYR A 54 5.04 -10.29 16.75
N ILE A 55 4.76 -11.17 17.71
CA ILE A 55 5.80 -11.99 18.37
C ILE A 55 6.48 -12.92 17.36
N GLN A 56 5.71 -13.55 16.46
CA GLN A 56 6.27 -14.44 15.42
C GLN A 56 7.20 -13.70 14.45
N ILE A 57 6.93 -12.42 14.18
CA ILE A 57 7.67 -11.63 13.18
C ILE A 57 8.83 -10.84 13.78
N LEU A 58 8.63 -10.27 14.97
CA LEU A 58 9.55 -9.31 15.60
C LEU A 58 10.21 -9.86 16.87
N GLY A 59 9.72 -10.98 17.40
CA GLY A 59 10.03 -11.41 18.76
C GLY A 59 9.22 -10.63 19.81
N GLU A 60 9.27 -11.09 21.06
CA GLU A 60 8.46 -10.51 22.15
C GLU A 60 8.82 -9.05 22.44
N GLU A 61 10.10 -8.74 22.56
CA GLU A 61 10.54 -7.40 23.00
C GLU A 61 10.12 -6.33 22.00
N GLU A 62 10.42 -6.54 20.71
CA GLU A 62 10.06 -5.57 19.69
C GLU A 62 8.54 -5.54 19.41
N ALA A 63 7.82 -6.66 19.62
CA ALA A 63 6.36 -6.62 19.60
C ALA A 63 5.79 -5.67 20.67
N ARG A 64 6.39 -5.63 21.88
CA ARG A 64 6.02 -4.65 22.92
C ARG A 64 6.30 -3.22 22.45
N GLU A 65 7.45 -2.99 21.84
CA GLU A 65 7.83 -1.67 21.32
C GLU A 65 6.85 -1.19 20.24
N LEU A 66 6.48 -2.05 19.29
CA LEU A 66 5.48 -1.73 18.26
C LEU A 66 4.13 -1.37 18.89
N ILE A 67 3.66 -2.15 19.86
CA ILE A 67 2.40 -1.88 20.57
C ILE A 67 2.45 -0.52 21.26
N ALA A 68 3.51 -0.25 22.03
CA ALA A 68 3.69 1.02 22.73
C ALA A 68 3.82 2.21 21.76
N TRP A 69 4.48 1.99 20.62
CA TRP A 69 4.58 2.99 19.56
C TRP A 69 3.23 3.31 18.92
N ASN A 70 2.38 2.29 18.78
CA ASN A 70 1.04 2.43 18.22
C ASN A 70 0.08 3.25 19.10
N ASP A 71 0.42 3.47 20.37
CA ASP A 71 -0.31 4.34 21.30
C ASP A 71 0.16 5.80 21.27
N LYS A 72 1.29 6.09 20.61
CA LYS A 72 1.79 7.46 20.46
C LYS A 72 1.02 8.22 19.38
N PRO A 73 0.74 9.53 19.57
CA PRO A 73 0.16 10.37 18.53
C PRO A 73 0.92 10.24 17.21
N LEU A 74 0.19 10.19 16.10
CA LEU A 74 0.79 10.21 14.76
C LEU A 74 1.18 11.65 14.42
N PRO A 75 2.45 11.94 14.08
CA PRO A 75 2.82 13.25 13.57
C PRO A 75 1.99 13.59 12.33
N GLU A 76 1.45 14.80 12.28
CA GLU A 76 0.68 15.27 11.14
C GLU A 76 1.66 15.58 9.99
N THR A 77 1.41 15.02 8.82
CA THR A 77 2.33 15.09 7.68
C THR A 77 1.59 15.50 6.41
N ILE A 78 2.23 16.37 5.64
CA ILE A 78 1.70 16.89 4.37
C ILE A 78 2.69 16.66 3.25
N ARG A 79 2.16 16.38 2.06
CA ARG A 79 2.89 16.33 0.80
C ARG A 79 2.69 17.65 0.07
N CYS A 80 3.75 18.43 -0.04
CA CYS A 80 3.80 19.64 -0.86
C CYS A 80 3.50 19.31 -2.33
N ASN A 81 2.69 20.13 -3.00
CA ASN A 81 2.40 20.03 -4.43
C ASN A 81 3.30 20.98 -5.23
N ASP A 82 4.51 20.52 -5.54
CA ASP A 82 5.54 21.27 -6.28
C ASP A 82 5.18 21.54 -7.76
N PHE A 83 4.09 20.94 -8.24
CA PHE A 83 3.48 21.28 -9.53
C PHE A 83 2.84 22.68 -9.52
N LEU A 84 2.32 23.13 -8.37
CA LEU A 84 1.65 24.43 -8.24
C LEU A 84 2.53 25.48 -7.57
N ILE A 85 3.38 25.08 -6.62
CA ILE A 85 4.17 26.02 -5.81
C ILE A 85 5.46 25.36 -5.29
N PRO A 86 6.62 26.05 -5.27
CA PRO A 86 7.82 25.55 -4.60
C PRO A 86 7.56 25.24 -3.12
N CYS A 87 8.10 24.13 -2.61
CA CYS A 87 7.85 23.73 -1.22
C CYS A 87 8.37 24.73 -0.19
N SER A 88 9.49 25.42 -0.47
CA SER A 88 10.01 26.50 0.38
C SER A 88 9.06 27.69 0.51
N GLU A 89 8.28 27.97 -0.54
CA GLU A 89 7.28 29.03 -0.52
C GLU A 89 6.06 28.60 0.28
N LEU A 90 5.59 27.34 0.11
CA LEU A 90 4.54 26.77 0.95
C LEU A 90 4.92 26.79 2.44
N GLU A 91 6.15 26.41 2.78
CA GLU A 91 6.68 26.47 4.15
C GLU A 91 6.60 27.90 4.69
N SER A 92 7.05 28.89 3.91
CA SER A 92 6.99 30.31 4.29
C SER A 92 5.56 30.79 4.53
N MET A 93 4.60 30.39 3.68
CA MET A 93 3.18 30.71 3.84
C MET A 93 2.59 30.11 5.12
N LEU A 94 2.93 28.85 5.44
CA LEU A 94 2.49 28.18 6.66
C LEU A 94 3.12 28.83 7.91
N SER A 95 4.41 29.17 7.87
CA SER A 95 5.09 29.85 8.98
C SER A 95 4.50 31.23 9.28
N GLN A 96 4.14 32.01 8.26
CA GLN A 96 3.45 33.30 8.46
C GLN A 96 2.08 33.15 9.15
N LYS A 97 1.47 31.96 9.07
CA LYS A 97 0.21 31.64 9.76
C LYS A 97 0.42 31.02 11.13
N GLY A 98 1.66 30.90 11.61
CA GLY A 98 2.00 30.35 12.92
C GLY A 98 2.16 28.82 12.95
N PHE A 99 2.32 28.16 11.80
CA PHE A 99 2.70 26.75 11.77
C PHE A 99 4.21 26.59 11.96
N VAL A 100 4.62 25.55 12.69
CA VAL A 100 6.01 25.09 12.73
C VAL A 100 6.08 23.80 11.92
N VAL A 101 6.88 23.83 10.85
CA VAL A 101 7.00 22.71 9.91
C VAL A 101 8.47 22.34 9.70
N SER A 102 8.72 21.08 9.37
CA SER A 102 10.06 20.57 9.07
C SER A 102 10.03 19.62 7.88
N ARG A 103 11.09 19.65 7.07
CA ARG A 103 11.24 18.74 5.94
C ARG A 103 11.55 17.33 6.41
N ILE A 104 10.93 16.34 5.78
CA ILE A 104 11.27 14.93 6.00
C ILE A 104 12.51 14.63 5.12
N PRO A 105 13.70 14.35 5.70
CA PRO A 105 14.95 14.36 4.94
C PRO A 105 15.02 13.38 3.76
N TRP A 106 14.29 12.26 3.87
CA TRP A 106 14.27 11.19 2.88
C TRP A 106 13.05 11.24 1.94
N LEU A 107 12.19 12.27 2.05
CA LEU A 107 11.06 12.51 1.15
C LEU A 107 11.10 13.93 0.57
N PRO A 108 11.42 14.09 -0.74
CA PRO A 108 11.53 15.41 -1.36
C PRO A 108 10.30 16.32 -1.22
N HIS A 109 9.08 15.76 -1.14
CA HIS A 109 7.85 16.53 -0.96
C HIS A 109 7.24 16.42 0.45
N GLY A 110 7.85 15.64 1.34
CA GLY A 110 7.33 15.37 2.68
C GLY A 110 7.65 16.49 3.66
N ILE A 111 6.63 16.97 4.36
CA ILE A 111 6.73 17.99 5.41
C ILE A 111 5.99 17.47 6.64
N GLU A 112 6.68 17.45 7.78
CA GLU A 112 6.10 17.21 9.10
C GLU A 112 5.60 18.53 9.68
N VAL A 113 4.42 18.48 10.28
CA VAL A 113 3.77 19.61 10.94
C VAL A 113 3.91 19.43 12.44
N ILE A 114 4.90 20.13 13.02
CA ILE A 114 5.28 20.03 14.42
C ILE A 114 4.28 20.79 15.29
N GLU A 115 3.91 22.01 14.86
CA GLU A 115 2.90 22.83 15.52
C GLU A 115 1.92 23.39 14.49
N GLN A 116 0.63 23.38 14.82
CA GLN A 116 -0.43 23.90 13.95
C GLN A 116 -1.46 24.73 14.76
N PRO A 117 -1.71 25.99 14.39
CA PRO A 117 -2.70 26.84 15.08
C PRO A 117 -4.14 26.50 14.66
N ILE A 118 -4.30 25.94 13.46
CA ILE A 118 -5.56 25.36 12.96
C ILE A 118 -5.24 24.04 12.27
N ARG A 119 -6.24 23.18 12.09
CA ARG A 119 -6.05 21.94 11.34
C ARG A 119 -5.55 22.23 9.93
N VAL A 120 -4.50 21.54 9.50
CA VAL A 120 -3.96 21.65 8.12
C VAL A 120 -5.04 21.50 7.05
N GLY A 121 -5.99 20.58 7.23
CA GLY A 121 -7.12 20.38 6.31
C GLY A 121 -8.12 21.54 6.22
N ALA A 122 -8.02 22.56 7.07
CA ALA A 122 -8.90 23.72 7.10
C ALA A 122 -8.23 25.00 6.52
N THR A 123 -6.99 24.91 6.05
CA THR A 123 -6.26 26.05 5.49
C THR A 123 -6.71 26.41 4.06
N HIS A 124 -6.50 27.66 3.66
CA HIS A 124 -6.73 28.09 2.27
C HIS A 124 -5.80 27.33 1.30
N GLU A 125 -4.56 27.10 1.69
CA GLU A 125 -3.53 26.40 0.91
C GLU A 125 -3.95 24.95 0.63
N TYR A 126 -4.56 24.26 1.62
CA TYR A 126 -5.15 22.96 1.39
C TYR A 126 -6.30 23.04 0.38
N MET A 127 -7.23 23.99 0.54
CA MET A 127 -8.35 24.15 -0.41
C MET A 127 -7.90 24.47 -1.83
N GLN A 128 -6.79 25.19 -1.99
CA GLN A 128 -6.16 25.52 -3.28
C GLN A 128 -5.37 24.37 -3.90
N GLY A 129 -5.20 23.23 -3.19
CA GLY A 129 -4.45 22.10 -3.72
C GLY A 129 -2.95 22.19 -3.58
N LEU A 130 -2.43 23.15 -2.81
CA LEU A 130 -0.99 23.36 -2.63
C LEU A 130 -0.30 22.22 -1.86
N TYR A 131 -1.08 21.42 -1.14
CA TYR A 131 -0.60 20.17 -0.54
C TYR A 131 -1.73 19.16 -0.31
N TYR A 132 -1.30 17.95 0.07
CA TYR A 132 -2.16 16.83 0.43
C TYR A 132 -1.74 16.26 1.79
N ILE A 133 -2.68 15.91 2.67
CA ILE A 133 -2.39 15.29 3.97
C ILE A 133 -2.16 13.79 3.76
N GLN A 134 -0.94 13.30 3.97
CA GLN A 134 -0.58 11.92 3.62
C GLN A 134 0.55 11.41 4.51
N ASP A 135 0.46 10.16 4.92
CA ASP A 135 1.52 9.47 5.65
C ASP A 135 2.81 9.33 4.80
N PRO A 136 4.01 9.50 5.40
CA PRO A 136 5.29 9.37 4.69
C PRO A 136 5.49 8.03 3.97
N GLY A 137 5.03 6.91 4.55
CA GLY A 137 5.06 5.60 3.91
C GLY A 137 4.20 5.55 2.65
N SER A 138 3.01 6.14 2.68
CA SER A 138 2.19 6.31 1.48
C SER A 138 2.83 7.21 0.41
N MET A 139 3.61 8.22 0.80
CA MET A 139 4.38 9.04 -0.16
C MET A 139 5.49 8.20 -0.80
N LEU A 140 6.24 7.44 0.00
CA LEU A 140 7.33 6.58 -0.45
C LEU A 140 6.87 5.57 -1.50
N VAL A 141 5.71 4.94 -1.30
CA VAL A 141 5.13 4.00 -2.28
C VAL A 141 5.05 4.63 -3.68
N ALA A 142 4.60 5.88 -3.81
CA ALA A 142 4.50 6.52 -5.12
C ALA A 142 5.88 6.82 -5.75
N TYR A 143 6.88 7.22 -4.94
CA TYR A 143 8.26 7.37 -5.42
C TYR A 143 8.84 6.05 -5.92
N LEU A 144 8.60 4.97 -5.18
CA LEU A 144 9.05 3.63 -5.52
C LEU A 144 8.34 3.04 -6.75
N LEU A 145 7.34 3.71 -7.34
CA LEU A 145 6.84 3.31 -8.66
C LEU A 145 7.83 3.69 -9.78
N GLY A 146 8.61 4.76 -9.57
CA GLY A 146 9.60 5.25 -10.53
C GLY A 146 8.99 5.78 -11.82
N VAL A 147 7.99 6.65 -11.72
CA VAL A 147 7.20 7.17 -12.85
C VAL A 147 8.07 7.93 -13.87
N GLU A 148 7.88 7.66 -15.17
CA GLU A 148 8.52 8.41 -16.25
C GLU A 148 7.49 9.23 -17.07
N PRO A 149 7.88 10.40 -17.62
CA PRO A 149 6.99 11.19 -18.47
C PRO A 149 6.46 10.43 -19.70
N GLY A 150 5.19 10.65 -20.03
CA GLY A 150 4.56 10.07 -21.23
C GLY A 150 4.09 8.61 -21.11
N GLU A 151 4.35 7.95 -19.98
CA GLU A 151 3.87 6.58 -19.71
C GLU A 151 2.34 6.52 -19.51
N THR A 152 1.76 5.37 -19.84
CA THR A 152 0.42 4.99 -19.39
C THR A 152 0.51 4.22 -18.07
N ILE A 153 0.01 4.82 -17.00
CA ILE A 153 0.07 4.24 -15.66
C ILE A 153 -1.31 3.77 -15.24
N LEU A 154 -1.40 2.53 -14.75
CA LEU A 154 -2.61 1.98 -14.18
C LEU A 154 -2.53 1.99 -12.65
N ASP A 155 -3.49 2.63 -11.98
CA ASP A 155 -3.71 2.49 -10.54
C ASP A 155 -4.99 1.68 -10.31
N MET A 156 -4.82 0.44 -9.82
CA MET A 156 -5.90 -0.56 -9.77
C MET A 156 -6.80 -0.45 -8.54
N ALA A 157 -6.45 0.36 -7.55
CA ALA A 157 -7.21 0.55 -6.32
C ALA A 157 -7.09 2.01 -5.86
N ALA A 158 -7.35 2.90 -6.80
CA ALA A 158 -6.84 4.26 -6.78
C ALA A 158 -7.47 5.15 -5.71
N ALA A 159 -8.74 4.92 -5.35
CA ALA A 159 -9.44 5.84 -4.48
C ALA A 159 -8.93 5.71 -3.03
N PRO A 160 -8.86 6.80 -2.24
CA PRO A 160 -9.35 8.14 -2.51
C PRO A 160 -8.42 9.02 -3.35
N GLY A 161 -7.31 8.53 -3.91
CA GLY A 161 -6.47 9.27 -4.87
C GLY A 161 -5.20 9.87 -4.30
N GLY A 162 -4.81 9.54 -3.05
CA GLY A 162 -3.59 10.07 -2.45
C GLY A 162 -2.33 9.68 -3.24
N LYS A 163 -2.18 8.40 -3.60
CA LYS A 163 -1.06 7.90 -4.42
C LYS A 163 -1.22 8.30 -5.89
N SER A 164 -2.44 8.25 -6.41
CA SER A 164 -2.74 8.63 -7.80
C SER A 164 -2.43 10.10 -8.10
N THR A 165 -2.76 11.02 -7.18
CA THR A 165 -2.34 12.44 -7.30
C THR A 165 -0.83 12.60 -7.17
N HIS A 166 -0.16 11.74 -6.39
CA HIS A 166 1.30 11.79 -6.28
C HIS A 166 1.95 11.34 -7.59
N ILE A 167 1.44 10.28 -8.23
CA ILE A 167 1.89 9.82 -9.54
C ILE A 167 1.85 10.98 -10.55
N GLN A 168 0.73 11.72 -10.60
CA GLN A 168 0.61 12.88 -11.49
C GLN A 168 1.51 14.04 -11.10
N GLN A 169 1.73 14.26 -9.81
CA GLN A 169 2.68 15.26 -9.34
C GLN A 169 4.11 14.95 -9.82
N LEU A 170 4.56 13.69 -9.62
CA LEU A 170 5.90 13.23 -10.00
C LEU A 170 6.10 13.27 -11.51
N SER A 171 5.09 12.92 -12.30
CA SER A 171 5.12 13.04 -13.76
C SER A 171 4.92 14.45 -14.27
N ARG A 172 4.64 15.44 -13.40
CA ARG A 172 4.27 16.81 -13.80
C ARG A 172 3.06 16.82 -14.75
N ASP A 173 2.08 15.96 -14.47
CA ASP A 173 0.83 15.73 -15.23
C ASP A 173 1.06 15.26 -16.69
N SER A 174 2.22 14.67 -16.98
CA SER A 174 2.59 14.23 -18.35
C SER A 174 2.26 12.76 -18.65
N THR A 175 1.85 11.98 -17.64
CA THR A 175 1.42 10.58 -17.80
C THR A 175 -0.08 10.48 -18.02
N ILE A 176 -0.52 9.46 -18.76
CA ILE A 176 -1.94 9.09 -18.80
C ILE A 176 -2.19 8.12 -17.64
N LEU A 177 -2.83 8.62 -16.59
CA LEU A 177 -3.19 7.82 -15.43
C LEU A 177 -4.58 7.19 -15.60
N VAL A 178 -4.67 5.87 -15.64
CA VAL A 178 -5.93 5.13 -15.53
C VAL A 178 -6.15 4.76 -14.07
N ALA A 179 -7.00 5.52 -13.38
CA ALA A 179 -7.32 5.33 -11.97
C ALA A 179 -8.62 4.54 -11.79
N VAL A 180 -8.53 3.32 -11.26
CA VAL A 180 -9.64 2.37 -11.12
C VAL A 180 -9.97 2.12 -9.65
N ASP A 181 -11.25 2.19 -9.28
CA ASP A 181 -11.72 1.75 -7.95
C ASP A 181 -13.19 1.32 -8.01
N ILE A 182 -13.55 0.28 -7.27
CA ILE A 182 -14.92 -0.26 -7.24
C ILE A 182 -15.91 0.67 -6.52
N SER A 183 -15.42 1.49 -5.59
CA SER A 183 -16.25 2.32 -4.72
C SER A 183 -16.68 3.62 -5.38
N ARG A 184 -17.96 3.70 -5.77
CA ARG A 184 -18.57 4.95 -6.29
C ARG A 184 -18.35 6.14 -5.36
N ARG A 185 -18.42 5.93 -4.03
CA ARG A 185 -18.24 6.99 -3.03
C ARG A 185 -16.81 7.50 -3.01
N ARG A 186 -15.82 6.60 -2.92
CA ARG A 186 -14.40 7.00 -2.86
C ARG A 186 -13.93 7.60 -4.19
N MET A 187 -14.47 7.17 -5.32
CA MET A 187 -14.19 7.76 -6.64
C MET A 187 -14.55 9.25 -6.73
N ARG A 188 -15.57 9.71 -5.97
CA ARG A 188 -15.87 11.15 -5.89
C ARG A 188 -14.74 11.92 -5.19
N ALA A 189 -14.18 11.35 -4.12
CA ALA A 189 -13.02 11.93 -3.43
C ALA A 189 -11.81 11.99 -4.38
N LEU A 190 -11.51 10.90 -5.09
CA LEU A 190 -10.42 10.88 -6.07
C LEU A 190 -10.55 12.01 -7.10
N ARG A 191 -11.72 12.14 -7.74
CA ARG A 191 -11.95 13.22 -8.71
C ARG A 191 -11.80 14.60 -8.08
N SER A 192 -12.33 14.79 -6.86
CA SER A 192 -12.18 16.04 -6.13
C SER A 192 -10.73 16.37 -5.82
N HIS A 193 -9.92 15.39 -5.44
CA HIS A 193 -8.49 15.57 -5.16
C HIS A 193 -7.70 15.88 -6.42
N MET A 194 -7.94 15.16 -7.52
CA MET A 194 -7.31 15.46 -8.82
C MET A 194 -7.61 16.88 -9.28
N GLN A 195 -8.89 17.28 -9.24
CA GLN A 195 -9.33 18.62 -9.64
C GLN A 195 -8.74 19.70 -8.73
N ARG A 196 -8.82 19.50 -7.41
CA ARG A 196 -8.29 20.45 -6.41
C ARG A 196 -6.79 20.68 -6.60
N MET A 197 -6.03 19.62 -6.89
CA MET A 197 -4.58 19.69 -7.04
C MET A 197 -4.11 20.06 -8.45
N GLY A 198 -5.02 20.29 -9.40
CA GLY A 198 -4.72 20.81 -10.74
C GLY A 198 -4.40 19.76 -11.81
N PHE A 199 -4.51 18.47 -11.51
CA PHE A 199 -4.17 17.40 -12.45
C PHE A 199 -5.31 17.09 -13.42
N ARG A 200 -4.97 16.90 -14.70
CA ARG A 200 -5.95 16.73 -15.80
C ARG A 200 -5.73 15.46 -16.61
N SER A 201 -4.52 14.91 -16.61
CA SER A 201 -4.14 13.79 -17.49
C SER A 201 -4.56 12.41 -16.95
N TYR A 202 -5.82 12.26 -16.51
CA TYR A 202 -6.29 11.01 -15.90
C TYR A 202 -7.67 10.56 -16.39
N VAL A 203 -7.89 9.26 -16.35
CA VAL A 203 -9.18 8.59 -16.54
C VAL A 203 -9.59 7.97 -15.21
N ALA A 204 -10.74 8.38 -14.68
CA ALA A 204 -11.31 7.81 -13.46
C ALA A 204 -12.39 6.77 -13.82
N LEU A 205 -12.08 5.48 -13.66
CA LEU A 205 -12.94 4.36 -14.03
C LEU A 205 -13.48 3.65 -12.79
N ARG A 206 -14.80 3.51 -12.66
CA ARG A 206 -15.41 2.68 -11.63
C ARG A 206 -15.63 1.27 -12.15
N ALA A 207 -14.72 0.36 -11.81
CA ALA A 207 -14.81 -1.04 -12.17
C ALA A 207 -14.20 -1.93 -11.07
N ASP A 208 -14.47 -3.23 -11.14
CA ASP A 208 -13.65 -4.23 -10.47
C ASP A 208 -12.39 -4.45 -11.31
N SER A 209 -11.23 -4.15 -10.75
CA SER A 209 -9.96 -4.23 -11.47
C SER A 209 -9.64 -5.63 -11.98
N ARG A 210 -10.20 -6.68 -11.37
CA ARG A 210 -10.06 -8.08 -11.82
C ARG A 210 -10.67 -8.32 -13.21
N LEU A 211 -11.60 -7.46 -13.64
CA LEU A 211 -12.29 -7.50 -14.92
C LEU A 211 -11.62 -6.62 -15.99
N LEU A 212 -10.59 -5.84 -15.67
CA LEU A 212 -9.92 -4.99 -16.67
C LEU A 212 -9.37 -5.76 -17.87
N PRO A 213 -8.81 -6.98 -17.73
CA PRO A 213 -8.36 -7.75 -18.90
C PRO A 213 -9.44 -7.98 -19.96
N SER A 214 -10.70 -8.18 -19.54
CA SER A 214 -11.83 -8.37 -20.47
C SER A 214 -12.37 -7.07 -21.02
N ILE A 215 -12.22 -5.96 -20.30
CA ILE A 215 -12.73 -4.63 -20.68
C ILE A 215 -11.76 -3.87 -21.59
N ALA A 216 -10.47 -3.93 -21.28
CA ALA A 216 -9.42 -3.09 -21.88
C ALA A 216 -8.30 -3.90 -22.54
N GLY A 217 -8.35 -5.23 -22.49
CA GLY A 217 -7.26 -6.09 -22.94
C GLY A 217 -6.13 -6.21 -21.92
N ILE A 218 -5.05 -6.88 -22.33
CA ILE A 218 -3.87 -7.20 -21.51
C ILE A 218 -2.62 -6.49 -22.05
N GLY A 219 -1.60 -6.36 -21.23
CA GLY A 219 -0.26 -5.95 -21.67
C GLY A 219 -0.16 -4.53 -22.21
N TRP A 220 -0.93 -3.58 -21.68
CA TRP A 220 -0.97 -2.20 -22.20
C TRP A 220 -0.38 -1.17 -21.24
N ALA A 221 -0.36 -1.43 -19.93
CA ALA A 221 0.13 -0.48 -18.93
C ALA A 221 1.68 -0.49 -18.89
N ASP A 222 2.28 0.69 -18.96
CA ASP A 222 3.73 0.87 -18.84
C ASP A 222 4.20 0.70 -17.40
N ARG A 223 3.34 1.02 -16.42
CA ARG A 223 3.52 0.72 -14.99
C ARG A 223 2.18 0.45 -14.32
N VAL A 224 2.21 -0.33 -13.24
CA VAL A 224 1.01 -0.61 -12.43
C VAL A 224 1.26 -0.27 -10.97
N MET A 225 0.45 0.62 -10.42
CA MET A 225 0.29 0.82 -8.97
C MET A 225 -0.84 -0.05 -8.46
N LEU A 226 -0.54 -0.88 -7.47
CA LEU A 226 -1.52 -1.73 -6.80
C LEU A 226 -1.44 -1.54 -5.28
N ASP A 227 -2.07 -0.46 -4.80
CA ASP A 227 -2.30 -0.18 -3.38
C ASP A 227 -3.52 -0.96 -2.89
N VAL A 228 -3.32 -2.20 -2.49
CA VAL A 228 -4.43 -3.15 -2.32
C VAL A 228 -5.34 -2.80 -1.13
N PRO A 229 -6.63 -3.16 -1.21
CA PRO A 229 -7.47 -3.19 -0.02
C PRO A 229 -6.89 -4.18 1.00
N SER A 230 -6.70 -3.72 2.25
CA SER A 230 -6.07 -4.49 3.32
C SER A 230 -6.91 -4.56 4.59
N THR A 231 -6.46 -5.33 5.57
CA THR A 231 -7.01 -5.38 6.92
C THR A 231 -6.92 -4.03 7.65
N GLY A 232 -5.89 -3.24 7.31
CA GLY A 232 -5.53 -1.98 7.95
C GLY A 232 -4.70 -2.13 9.22
N GLU A 233 -4.04 -3.27 9.44
CA GLU A 233 -3.20 -3.49 10.62
C GLU A 233 -2.00 -2.53 10.70
N GLY A 234 -1.54 -2.00 9.56
CA GLY A 234 -0.46 -1.01 9.51
C GLY A 234 -0.86 0.40 9.99
N ILE A 235 -2.16 0.68 10.08
CA ILE A 235 -2.67 2.03 10.38
C ILE A 235 -3.31 2.14 11.78
N ILE A 236 -2.97 1.24 12.71
CA ILE A 236 -3.55 1.19 14.06
C ILE A 236 -3.38 2.52 14.82
N ARG A 237 -2.30 3.27 14.60
CA ARG A 237 -2.09 4.61 15.17
C ARG A 237 -3.16 5.62 14.77
N LYS A 238 -3.65 5.49 13.53
CA LYS A 238 -4.66 6.37 12.93
C LYS A 238 -6.08 5.85 13.16
N ASP A 239 -6.26 4.54 13.16
CA ASP A 239 -7.53 3.85 13.37
C ASP A 239 -7.36 2.76 14.46
N PRO A 240 -7.47 3.12 15.76
CA PRO A 240 -7.28 2.18 16.86
C PRO A 240 -8.27 1.01 16.88
N GLU A 241 -9.40 1.08 16.17
CA GLU A 241 -10.34 -0.04 16.05
C GLU A 241 -9.71 -1.25 15.36
N ARG A 242 -8.67 -1.02 14.55
CA ARG A 242 -7.91 -2.07 13.85
C ARG A 242 -7.20 -3.04 14.78
N ARG A 243 -6.98 -2.69 16.07
CA ARG A 243 -6.36 -3.55 17.09
C ARG A 243 -7.11 -4.86 17.34
N ARG A 244 -8.43 -4.85 17.11
CA ARG A 244 -9.34 -5.96 17.45
C ARG A 244 -10.06 -6.53 16.23
N SER A 245 -9.86 -5.92 15.06
CA SER A 245 -10.67 -6.22 13.89
C SER A 245 -10.00 -7.32 13.04
N ARG A 246 -10.83 -8.25 12.56
CA ARG A 246 -10.59 -9.32 11.57
C ARG A 246 -10.46 -10.73 12.16
N SER A 247 -11.36 -11.59 11.70
CA SER A 247 -11.25 -13.03 11.87
C SER A 247 -10.16 -13.59 10.95
N GLN A 248 -9.62 -14.76 11.25
CA GLN A 248 -8.70 -15.46 10.33
C GLN A 248 -9.34 -15.71 8.95
N ALA A 249 -10.67 -15.95 8.91
CA ALA A 249 -11.41 -16.09 7.67
C ALA A 249 -11.43 -14.78 6.85
N ASP A 250 -11.52 -13.62 7.49
CA ASP A 250 -11.38 -12.32 6.81
C ASP A 250 -9.97 -12.10 6.27
N VAL A 251 -8.94 -12.49 7.03
CA VAL A 251 -7.54 -12.41 6.60
C VAL A 251 -7.34 -13.25 5.34
N LEU A 252 -7.79 -14.50 5.33
CA LEU A 252 -7.70 -15.38 4.14
C LEU A 252 -8.48 -14.82 2.95
N ARG A 253 -9.69 -14.28 3.18
CA ARG A 253 -10.49 -13.67 2.11
C ARG A 253 -9.77 -12.47 1.49
N ILE A 254 -9.14 -11.62 2.30
CA ILE A 254 -8.38 -10.46 1.84
C ILE A 254 -7.12 -10.93 1.10
N HIS A 255 -6.38 -11.89 1.66
CA HIS A 255 -5.20 -12.49 1.03
C HIS A 255 -5.50 -12.97 -0.40
N TYR A 256 -6.57 -13.76 -0.59
CA TYR A 256 -6.94 -14.26 -1.92
C TYR A 256 -7.39 -13.16 -2.87
N LEU A 257 -8.11 -12.14 -2.38
CA LEU A 257 -8.46 -10.97 -3.18
C LEU A 257 -7.20 -10.21 -3.65
N GLN A 258 -6.21 -10.05 -2.77
CA GLN A 258 -4.94 -9.40 -3.09
C GLN A 258 -4.15 -10.21 -4.12
N LEU A 259 -4.11 -11.53 -3.99
CA LEU A 259 -3.50 -12.43 -4.96
C LEU A 259 -4.17 -12.33 -6.34
N GLU A 260 -5.50 -12.33 -6.40
CA GLU A 260 -6.24 -12.14 -7.65
C GLU A 260 -5.92 -10.79 -8.31
N LEU A 261 -5.89 -9.72 -7.53
CA LEU A 261 -5.57 -8.38 -8.02
C LEU A 261 -4.13 -8.31 -8.53
N LEU A 262 -3.16 -8.88 -7.81
CA LEU A 262 -1.76 -8.89 -8.21
C LEU A 262 -1.53 -9.75 -9.46
N TYR A 263 -2.17 -10.92 -9.54
CA TYR A 263 -2.16 -11.73 -10.76
C TYR A 263 -2.72 -10.94 -11.95
N THR A 264 -3.83 -10.21 -11.74
CA THR A 264 -4.41 -9.33 -12.77
C THR A 264 -3.44 -8.21 -13.18
N ALA A 265 -2.74 -7.62 -12.22
CA ALA A 265 -1.78 -6.55 -12.48
C ALA A 265 -0.66 -7.02 -13.43
N VAL A 266 -0.17 -8.25 -13.24
CA VAL A 266 0.82 -8.87 -14.13
C VAL A 266 0.30 -9.00 -15.56
N ASP A 267 -0.97 -9.35 -15.74
CA ASP A 267 -1.54 -9.48 -17.07
C ASP A 267 -1.79 -8.14 -17.75
N LEU A 268 -2.12 -7.09 -16.99
CA LEU A 268 -2.35 -5.75 -17.52
C LEU A 268 -1.05 -5.00 -17.88
N ALA A 269 0.05 -5.34 -17.21
CA ALA A 269 1.36 -4.75 -17.43
C ALA A 269 2.01 -5.24 -18.74
N ARG A 270 2.67 -4.33 -19.45
CA ARG A 270 3.54 -4.68 -20.59
C ARG A 270 4.67 -5.64 -20.14
N PRO A 271 5.24 -6.48 -21.03
CA PRO A 271 6.42 -7.27 -20.66
C PRO A 271 7.52 -6.37 -20.12
N GLY A 272 8.16 -6.75 -19.02
CA GLY A 272 9.19 -5.93 -18.35
C GLY A 272 8.68 -4.73 -17.56
N ALA A 273 7.41 -4.33 -17.67
CA ALA A 273 6.86 -3.20 -16.93
C ALA A 273 6.85 -3.46 -15.41
N PRO A 274 7.21 -2.47 -14.58
CA PRO A 274 7.18 -2.61 -13.13
C PRO A 274 5.75 -2.52 -12.59
N ILE A 275 5.46 -3.42 -11.67
CA ILE A 275 4.22 -3.48 -10.91
C ILE A 275 4.59 -3.28 -9.44
N LEU A 276 4.11 -2.19 -8.84
CA LEU A 276 4.32 -1.92 -7.43
C LEU A 276 3.10 -2.36 -6.63
N TYR A 277 3.26 -3.45 -5.91
CA TYR A 277 2.31 -3.94 -4.92
C TYR A 277 2.57 -3.26 -3.58
N ALA A 278 1.54 -2.71 -2.95
CA ALA A 278 1.64 -2.13 -1.62
C ALA A 278 0.41 -2.45 -0.78
N ALA A 279 0.60 -2.81 0.48
CA ALA A 279 -0.46 -3.01 1.45
C ALA A 279 -0.14 -2.23 2.74
N CYS A 280 -1.10 -1.46 3.27
CA CYS A 280 -0.99 -0.83 4.59
C CYS A 280 -1.25 -1.84 5.72
N SER A 281 -0.46 -2.90 5.73
CA SER A 281 -0.53 -4.01 6.68
C SER A 281 0.87 -4.40 7.13
N THR A 282 0.98 -4.88 8.36
CA THR A 282 2.18 -5.49 8.92
C THR A 282 2.16 -7.02 8.82
N SER A 283 1.02 -7.60 8.44
CA SER A 283 0.81 -9.05 8.34
C SER A 283 1.46 -9.67 7.09
N PRO A 284 2.28 -10.73 7.21
CA PRO A 284 2.82 -11.48 6.08
C PRO A 284 1.74 -12.08 5.17
N GLU A 285 0.55 -12.36 5.70
CA GLU A 285 -0.59 -12.83 4.90
C GLU A 285 -1.04 -11.83 3.84
N GLU A 286 -0.75 -10.54 4.01
CA GLU A 286 -1.08 -9.49 3.05
C GLU A 286 0.15 -8.95 2.33
N GLY A 287 1.31 -9.58 2.54
CA GLY A 287 2.58 -9.17 1.96
C GLY A 287 3.28 -10.35 1.29
N GLU A 288 4.26 -10.91 2.00
CA GLU A 288 5.14 -11.94 1.48
C GLU A 288 4.42 -13.20 1.01
N LEU A 289 3.35 -13.63 1.70
CA LEU A 289 2.61 -14.82 1.28
C LEU A 289 1.85 -14.58 -0.02
N VAL A 290 1.34 -13.38 -0.25
CA VAL A 290 0.69 -13.02 -1.52
C VAL A 290 1.71 -13.05 -2.66
N VAL A 291 2.89 -12.45 -2.44
CA VAL A 291 3.98 -12.43 -3.43
C VAL A 291 4.53 -13.84 -3.68
N SER A 292 4.75 -14.63 -2.63
CA SER A 292 5.27 -16.01 -2.76
C SER A 292 4.31 -16.87 -3.59
N ARG A 293 3.01 -16.82 -3.29
CA ARG A 293 2.00 -17.55 -4.08
C ARG A 293 1.92 -17.06 -5.51
N LEU A 294 2.06 -15.76 -5.76
CA LEU A 294 2.13 -15.27 -7.14
C LEU A 294 3.29 -15.93 -7.90
N LEU A 295 4.48 -15.97 -7.32
CA LEU A 295 5.68 -16.53 -7.96
C LEU A 295 5.53 -18.03 -8.25
N GLU A 296 4.84 -18.77 -7.39
CA GLU A 296 4.52 -20.19 -7.61
C GLU A 296 3.51 -20.39 -8.75
N LEU A 297 2.55 -19.46 -8.89
CA LEU A 297 1.54 -19.50 -9.95
C LEU A 297 2.04 -18.93 -11.28
N ARG A 298 3.12 -18.16 -11.27
CA ARG A 298 3.63 -17.39 -12.41
C ARG A 298 5.16 -17.49 -12.51
N SER A 299 5.63 -18.50 -13.23
CA SER A 299 7.07 -18.69 -13.51
C SER A 299 7.69 -17.60 -14.38
N ASP A 300 6.87 -16.77 -15.03
CA ASP A 300 7.26 -15.61 -15.82
C ASP A 300 7.39 -14.32 -14.99
N VAL A 301 7.21 -14.38 -13.66
CA VAL A 301 7.33 -13.22 -12.77
C VAL A 301 8.57 -13.33 -11.88
N GLU A 302 9.16 -12.18 -11.55
CA GLU A 302 10.25 -12.07 -10.57
C GLU A 302 10.13 -10.81 -9.72
N VAL A 303 10.77 -10.85 -8.54
CA VAL A 303 10.85 -9.70 -7.62
C VAL A 303 12.09 -8.88 -7.90
N GLU A 304 11.87 -7.59 -8.16
CA GLU A 304 12.92 -6.60 -8.29
C GLU A 304 13.25 -6.00 -6.92
N ARG A 305 14.54 -5.85 -6.62
CA ARG A 305 14.98 -5.22 -5.38
C ARG A 305 14.65 -3.72 -5.43
N LEU A 306 13.94 -3.24 -4.41
CA LEU A 306 13.67 -1.83 -4.23
C LEU A 306 14.86 -1.15 -3.56
N GLU A 307 15.36 -0.08 -4.17
CA GLU A 307 16.24 0.87 -3.51
C GLU A 307 15.39 1.91 -2.79
N SER A 308 15.50 1.98 -1.47
CA SER A 308 14.72 2.87 -0.63
C SER A 308 15.62 3.47 0.45
N PRO A 309 15.46 4.77 0.78
CA PRO A 309 16.24 5.41 1.84
C PRO A 309 15.89 4.89 3.24
N VAL A 310 14.71 4.28 3.39
CA VAL A 310 14.21 3.71 4.65
C VAL A 310 13.50 2.39 4.39
N GLY A 311 13.46 1.53 5.41
CA GLY A 311 12.70 0.29 5.43
C GLY A 311 13.53 -0.92 5.83
N SER A 312 12.83 -1.96 6.24
CA SER A 312 13.38 -3.26 6.61
C SER A 312 13.14 -4.28 5.49
N PRO A 313 13.94 -5.35 5.38
CA PRO A 313 13.65 -6.44 4.46
C PRO A 313 12.35 -7.17 4.83
N GLY A 314 11.81 -7.91 3.86
CA GLY A 314 10.74 -8.89 4.12
C GLY A 314 11.19 -10.01 5.05
N VAL A 315 10.24 -10.77 5.59
CA VAL A 315 10.53 -11.88 6.52
C VAL A 315 10.89 -13.17 5.76
N ASP A 316 11.78 -13.99 6.35
CA ASP A 316 12.23 -15.24 5.73
C ASP A 316 11.28 -16.43 5.99
N SER A 317 10.53 -16.39 7.09
CA SER A 317 9.54 -17.42 7.42
C SER A 317 8.41 -16.84 8.26
N TYR A 318 7.27 -17.51 8.24
CA TYR A 318 6.10 -17.15 9.03
C TYR A 318 5.27 -18.40 9.32
N LEU A 319 4.89 -18.60 10.59
CA LEU A 319 4.12 -19.78 11.05
C LEU A 319 4.73 -21.14 10.66
N GLY A 320 6.08 -21.22 10.64
CA GLY A 320 6.80 -22.44 10.25
C GLY A 320 6.72 -22.75 8.75
N VAL A 321 6.32 -21.78 7.94
CA VAL A 321 6.37 -21.81 6.48
C VAL A 321 7.52 -20.93 6.01
N ASP A 322 8.40 -21.49 5.19
CA ASP A 322 9.46 -20.75 4.53
C ASP A 322 8.85 -19.86 3.45
N ILE A 323 9.20 -18.59 3.47
CA ILE A 323 8.78 -17.61 2.47
C ILE A 323 9.81 -17.61 1.34
N SER A 324 9.34 -17.50 0.09
CA SER A 324 10.22 -17.50 -1.08
C SER A 324 11.38 -16.52 -0.90
N GLY A 325 12.61 -16.96 -1.16
CA GLY A 325 13.81 -16.14 -0.99
C GLY A 325 13.87 -14.90 -1.89
N GLU A 326 12.94 -14.74 -2.84
CA GLU A 326 12.73 -13.48 -3.57
C GLU A 326 11.89 -12.47 -2.79
N ALA A 327 10.93 -12.90 -1.97
CA ALA A 327 10.07 -12.00 -1.19
C ALA A 327 10.85 -11.22 -0.11
N ARG A 328 12.03 -11.70 0.33
CA ARG A 328 12.95 -10.93 1.19
C ARG A 328 13.45 -9.63 0.56
N ARG A 329 13.37 -9.51 -0.78
CA ARG A 329 13.73 -8.30 -1.52
C ARG A 329 12.63 -7.22 -1.47
N CYS A 330 11.44 -7.58 -0.99
CA CYS A 330 10.39 -6.63 -0.71
C CYS A 330 10.75 -5.79 0.53
N LEU A 331 10.08 -4.66 0.69
CA LEU A 331 10.34 -3.66 1.70
C LEU A 331 9.21 -3.63 2.74
N ARG A 332 9.58 -3.55 4.01
CA ARG A 332 8.66 -3.33 5.14
C ARG A 332 8.91 -1.98 5.79
N LEU A 333 7.84 -1.26 6.04
CA LEU A 333 7.83 -0.13 6.96
C LEU A 333 7.16 -0.55 8.26
N TRP A 334 7.91 -0.40 9.33
CA TRP A 334 7.48 -0.59 10.71
C TRP A 334 7.35 0.76 11.42
N PRO A 335 6.24 1.04 12.12
CA PRO A 335 6.05 2.31 12.81
C PRO A 335 7.17 2.68 13.78
N GLN A 336 7.57 1.75 14.65
CA GLN A 336 8.58 1.95 15.68
C GLN A 336 9.99 2.13 15.13
N ARG A 337 10.29 1.59 13.94
CA ARG A 337 11.61 1.69 13.31
C ARG A 337 11.76 2.90 12.39
N HIS A 338 10.69 3.30 11.71
CA HIS A 338 10.78 4.27 10.60
C HIS A 338 9.90 5.51 10.80
N GLY A 339 9.09 5.56 11.86
CA GLY A 339 8.24 6.71 12.16
C GLY A 339 7.03 6.88 11.23
N THR A 340 6.71 5.89 10.40
CA THR A 340 5.59 5.90 9.44
C THR A 340 4.40 5.05 9.93
N GLU A 341 3.34 4.97 9.15
CA GLU A 341 2.41 3.82 9.19
C GLU A 341 3.11 2.53 8.74
N GLY A 342 2.53 1.39 9.12
CA GLY A 342 2.99 0.07 8.72
C GLY A 342 2.66 -0.23 7.26
N PHE A 343 3.65 -0.66 6.48
CA PHE A 343 3.48 -1.01 5.07
C PHE A 343 4.31 -2.24 4.70
N PHE A 344 3.76 -3.01 3.76
CA PHE A 344 4.53 -3.92 2.92
C PHE A 344 4.53 -3.38 1.48
N ILE A 345 5.69 -3.36 0.83
CA ILE A 345 5.89 -2.82 -0.51
C ILE A 345 6.74 -3.79 -1.31
N CYS A 346 6.29 -4.20 -2.49
CA CYS A 346 7.06 -5.08 -3.36
C CYS A 346 6.94 -4.67 -4.82
N ARG A 347 8.07 -4.68 -5.54
CA ARG A 347 8.08 -4.48 -6.99
C ARG A 347 8.25 -5.82 -7.68
N VAL A 348 7.30 -6.18 -8.52
CA VAL A 348 7.37 -7.36 -9.37
C VAL A 348 7.36 -6.93 -10.83
N ARG A 349 7.89 -7.76 -11.72
CA ARG A 349 7.76 -7.57 -13.17
C ARG A 349 7.70 -8.91 -13.89
N ARG A 350 7.09 -8.91 -15.08
CA ARG A 350 7.16 -10.05 -15.99
C ARG A 350 8.53 -10.08 -16.66
N ARG A 351 9.18 -11.24 -16.71
CA ARG A 351 10.40 -11.50 -17.47
C ARG A 351 10.13 -11.22 -18.96
N VAL A 352 11.12 -10.65 -19.63
CA VAL A 352 11.05 -10.33 -21.07
C VAL A 352 11.41 -11.54 -21.90
#